data_AF-A0A933K9Z4-F1
#
_entry.id   AF-A0A933K9Z4-F1
#
_cell.length_a   1.000
_cell.length_b   1.000
_cell.length_c   1.000
_cell.angle_alpha   90.00
_cell.angle_beta   90.00
_cell.angle_gamma   90.00
#
_symmetry.space_group_name_H-M   'P 1'
#
loop_
_entity.id
_entity.type
_entity.pdbx_description
1 polymer ?
#
loop_
_entity_poly.entity_id
_entity_poly.type
_entity_poly.pdbx_seq_one_letter_code
_entity_poly.pdbx_strand_id
1 'polypeptide(L)'
;MPRRRKSTEIGKEPWQSLPSVAALLDLPQVAELASEHSRPMVLDAINEALARFRTKLTARDAPPTIDRVVAGVREALDETRMYRLGPVVNATGIILHTGLGRAVLPRKAVDALALLDRCCNLQIDLATGLRGQRDRWTEVLLTRSVAPTGCKTACTRAAPCWSRSARPTRPTCPTTRRLSRRTPGRS
;
A
#
# COMPACT_ATOMS: atom_id res chain seq x y z
N MET A 1 -57.23 -39.68 28.70
CA MET A 1 -56.88 -38.25 28.85
C MET A 1 -55.47 -38.01 28.32
N PRO A 2 -55.27 -37.18 27.27
CA PRO A 2 -53.92 -36.87 26.82
C PRO A 2 -53.29 -35.79 27.71
N ARG A 3 -52.05 -36.01 28.13
CA ARG A 3 -51.23 -35.06 28.90
C ARG A 3 -50.98 -33.81 28.04
N ARG A 4 -51.52 -32.67 28.48
CA ARG A 4 -51.23 -31.33 27.95
C ARG A 4 -49.73 -31.05 28.18
N ARG A 5 -48.92 -31.09 27.12
CA ARG A 5 -47.53 -30.59 27.19
C ARG A 5 -47.60 -29.10 27.46
N LYS A 6 -46.97 -28.65 28.55
CA LYS A 6 -46.78 -27.22 28.82
C LYS A 6 -45.86 -26.68 27.74
N SER A 7 -46.35 -25.72 26.96
CA SER A 7 -45.56 -24.95 26.00
C SER A 7 -44.47 -24.22 26.77
N THR A 8 -43.21 -24.56 26.56
CA THR A 8 -42.08 -23.80 27.07
C THR A 8 -42.13 -22.43 26.40
N GLU A 9 -42.31 -21.35 27.18
CA GLU A 9 -42.12 -19.99 26.70
C GLU A 9 -40.68 -19.85 26.23
N ILE A 10 -40.48 -19.82 24.91
CA ILE A 10 -39.16 -19.56 24.33
C ILE A 10 -38.90 -18.08 24.56
N GLY A 11 -38.20 -17.77 25.65
CA GLY A 11 -37.65 -16.44 25.90
C GLY A 11 -36.88 -16.00 24.65
N LYS A 12 -37.19 -14.79 24.18
CA LYS A 12 -36.61 -14.23 22.95
C LYS A 12 -35.09 -14.28 23.05
N GLU A 13 -34.44 -14.99 22.13
CA GLU A 13 -32.99 -15.16 22.18
C GLU A 13 -32.30 -13.79 22.17
N PRO A 14 -31.28 -13.57 23.01
CA PRO A 14 -30.75 -12.23 23.25
C PRO A 14 -30.13 -11.57 22.01
N TRP A 15 -29.67 -12.34 21.01
CA TRP A 15 -29.24 -11.81 19.69
C TRP A 15 -30.38 -11.27 18.82
N GLN A 16 -31.63 -11.69 19.04
CA GLN A 16 -32.80 -11.17 18.33
C GLN A 16 -33.22 -9.78 18.83
N SER A 17 -32.66 -9.33 19.96
CA SER A 17 -32.91 -7.99 20.53
C SER A 17 -31.98 -6.91 19.97
N LEU A 18 -30.97 -7.28 19.18
CA LEU A 18 -30.03 -6.33 18.60
C LEU A 18 -30.76 -5.35 17.68
N PRO A 19 -30.45 -4.05 17.75
CA PRO A 19 -31.06 -3.05 16.89
C PRO A 19 -30.70 -3.30 15.42
N SER A 20 -31.58 -2.89 14.51
CA SER A 20 -31.28 -2.93 13.08
C SER A 20 -30.23 -1.89 12.71
N VAL A 21 -29.52 -2.12 11.61
CA VAL A 21 -28.54 -1.15 11.08
C VAL A 21 -29.21 0.20 10.78
N ALA A 22 -30.43 0.18 10.23
CA ALA A 22 -31.20 1.40 9.97
C ALA A 22 -31.51 2.16 11.27
N ALA A 23 -31.99 1.46 12.31
CA ALA A 23 -32.28 2.08 13.59
C ALA A 23 -31.03 2.69 14.24
N LEU A 24 -29.86 2.07 14.06
CA LEU A 24 -28.59 2.62 14.55
C LEU A 24 -28.16 3.87 13.78
N LEU A 25 -28.36 3.94 12.47
CA LEU A 25 -28.00 5.10 11.65
C LEU A 25 -28.85 6.34 11.99
N ASP A 26 -30.08 6.14 12.45
CA ASP A 26 -30.98 7.22 12.85
C ASP A 26 -30.66 7.77 14.25
N LEU A 27 -29.75 7.14 15.00
CA LEU A 27 -29.33 7.63 16.32
C LEU A 27 -28.44 8.86 16.17
N PRO A 28 -28.65 9.91 17.00
CA PRO A 28 -27.84 11.14 16.93
C PRO A 28 -26.35 10.88 17.17
N GLN A 29 -26.03 9.95 18.08
CA GLN A 29 -24.64 9.55 18.39
C GLN A 29 -23.91 8.93 17.18
N VAL A 30 -24.65 8.23 16.30
CA VAL A 30 -24.11 7.61 15.09
C VAL A 30 -24.10 8.61 13.93
N ALA A 31 -25.08 9.52 13.88
CA ALA A 31 -25.08 10.64 12.94
C ALA A 31 -23.87 11.57 13.15
N GLU A 32 -23.47 11.81 14.40
CA GLU A 32 -22.22 12.53 14.73
C GLU A 32 -20.99 11.79 14.16
N LEU A 33 -20.90 10.46 14.35
CA LEU A 33 -19.83 9.65 13.76
C LEU A 33 -19.82 9.72 12.22
N ALA A 34 -20.99 9.80 11.58
CA ALA A 34 -21.11 9.96 10.13
C ALA A 34 -20.72 11.36 9.62
N SER A 35 -20.57 12.35 10.50
CA SER A 35 -20.01 13.66 10.15
C SER A 35 -18.48 13.66 10.12
N GLU A 36 -17.85 12.84 10.95
CA GLU A 36 -16.39 12.70 11.03
C GLU A 36 -15.84 11.63 10.07
N HIS A 37 -16.67 10.66 9.67
CA HIS A 37 -16.29 9.50 8.88
C HIS A 37 -17.13 9.38 7.61
N SER A 38 -16.59 8.73 6.58
CA SER A 38 -17.39 8.42 5.40
C SER A 38 -18.47 7.40 5.75
N ARG A 39 -19.66 7.56 5.15
CA ARG A 39 -20.81 6.68 5.37
C ARG A 39 -20.49 5.18 5.22
N PRO A 40 -19.70 4.72 4.22
CA PRO A 40 -19.33 3.31 4.12
C PRO A 40 -18.56 2.80 5.34
N MET A 41 -17.65 3.60 5.91
CA MET A 41 -16.89 3.19 7.10
C MET A 41 -17.79 3.01 8.31
N VAL A 42 -18.76 3.91 8.51
CA VAL A 42 -19.69 3.82 9.64
C VAL A 42 -20.56 2.57 9.49
N LEU A 43 -21.01 2.26 8.27
CA LEU A 43 -21.76 1.03 7.99
C LEU A 43 -20.94 -0.23 8.27
N ASP A 44 -19.67 -0.27 7.83
CA ASP A 44 -18.78 -1.39 8.08
C ASP A 44 -18.55 -1.58 9.59
N ALA A 45 -18.30 -0.50 10.32
CA ALA A 45 -18.12 -0.52 11.77
C ALA A 45 -19.40 -0.99 12.50
N ILE A 46 -20.58 -0.58 12.06
CA ILE A 46 -21.86 -1.07 12.60
C ILE A 46 -22.00 -2.58 12.39
N ASN A 47 -21.74 -3.05 11.17
CA ASN A 47 -21.85 -4.47 10.85
C ASN A 47 -20.85 -5.29 11.67
N GLU A 48 -19.63 -4.80 11.83
CA GLU A 48 -18.59 -5.44 12.62
C GLU A 48 -18.96 -5.48 14.11
N ALA A 49 -19.40 -4.35 14.68
CA ALA A 49 -19.86 -4.31 16.07
C ALA A 49 -21.01 -5.29 16.32
N LEU A 50 -22.02 -5.30 15.46
CA LEU A 50 -23.13 -6.25 15.55
C LEU A 50 -22.68 -7.71 15.40
N ALA A 51 -21.73 -7.99 14.51
CA ALA A 51 -21.16 -9.34 14.35
C ALA A 51 -20.44 -9.78 15.64
N ARG A 52 -19.64 -8.89 16.26
CA ARG A 52 -18.96 -9.15 17.55
C ARG A 52 -19.96 -9.41 18.67
N PHE A 53 -21.07 -8.69 18.72
CA PHE A 53 -22.13 -8.98 19.69
C PHE A 53 -22.76 -10.35 19.43
N ARG A 54 -23.12 -10.66 18.18
CA ARG A 54 -23.71 -11.97 17.83
C ARG A 54 -22.83 -13.16 18.19
N THR A 55 -21.50 -13.02 18.13
CA THR A 55 -20.57 -14.11 18.50
C THR A 55 -20.32 -14.23 20.00
N LYS A 56 -20.42 -13.12 20.75
CA LYS A 56 -20.15 -13.08 22.19
C LYS A 56 -21.39 -13.36 23.06
N LEU A 57 -22.58 -13.02 22.58
CA LEU A 57 -23.82 -13.28 23.30
C LEU A 57 -24.12 -14.78 23.32
N THR A 58 -24.35 -15.32 24.52
CA THR A 58 -24.94 -16.65 24.74
C THR A 58 -26.40 -16.51 25.18
N ALA A 59 -27.20 -17.57 25.09
CA ALA A 59 -28.63 -17.54 25.43
C ALA A 59 -28.92 -17.15 26.91
N ARG A 60 -27.89 -17.09 27.75
CA ARG A 60 -27.96 -16.70 29.16
C ARG A 60 -27.60 -15.23 29.40
N ASP A 61 -27.08 -14.54 28.40
CA ASP A 61 -26.66 -13.15 28.53
C ASP A 61 -27.83 -12.19 28.38
N ALA A 62 -27.78 -11.10 29.13
CA ALA A 62 -28.74 -10.01 28.96
C ALA A 62 -28.54 -9.33 27.60
N PRO A 63 -29.63 -8.90 26.95
CA PRO A 63 -29.53 -8.15 25.69
C PRO A 63 -28.73 -6.86 25.89
N PRO A 64 -27.81 -6.52 24.97
CA PRO A 64 -26.98 -5.33 25.10
C PRO A 64 -27.84 -4.07 24.98
N THR A 65 -27.54 -3.06 25.79
CA THR A 65 -28.17 -1.74 25.67
C THR A 65 -27.73 -1.04 24.38
N ILE A 66 -28.54 -0.10 23.91
CA ILE A 66 -28.21 0.69 22.71
C ILE A 66 -26.86 1.40 22.89
N ASP A 67 -26.61 1.99 24.06
CA ASP A 67 -25.33 2.64 24.37
C ASP A 67 -24.13 1.69 24.28
N ARG A 68 -24.30 0.43 24.71
CA ARG A 68 -23.28 -0.62 24.57
C ARG A 68 -22.99 -0.93 23.10
N VAL A 69 -24.02 -0.97 22.26
CA VAL A 69 -23.86 -1.20 20.82
C VAL A 69 -23.13 -0.03 20.18
N VAL A 70 -23.52 1.21 20.47
CA VAL A 70 -22.88 2.43 19.97
C VAL A 70 -21.41 2.52 20.41
N ALA A 71 -21.10 2.14 21.65
CA ALA A 71 -19.71 2.05 22.12
C ALA A 71 -18.89 1.04 21.29
N GLY A 72 -19.47 -0.13 20.96
CA GLY A 72 -18.83 -1.10 20.08
C GLY A 72 -18.60 -0.60 18.65
N VAL A 73 -19.52 0.23 18.12
CA VAL A 73 -19.32 0.89 16.81
C VAL A 73 -18.14 1.85 16.85
N ARG A 74 -18.03 2.65 17.92
CA ARG A 74 -16.91 3.58 18.12
C ARG A 74 -15.57 2.84 18.22
N GLU A 75 -15.54 1.74 18.98
CA GLU A 75 -14.36 0.88 19.10
C GLU A 75 -13.93 0.32 17.73
N ALA A 76 -14.86 -0.19 16.93
CA ALA A 76 -14.56 -0.68 15.58
C ALA A 76 -14.03 0.44 14.64
N LEU A 77 -14.55 1.66 14.76
CA LEU A 77 -14.03 2.81 14.01
C LEU A 77 -12.61 3.20 14.44
N ASP A 78 -12.32 3.19 15.75
CA ASP A 78 -11.01 3.55 16.29
C ASP A 78 -9.95 2.49 15.96
N GLU A 79 -10.30 1.20 15.99
CA GLU A 79 -9.43 0.13 15.51
C GLU A 79 -9.09 0.32 14.02
N THR A 80 -10.09 0.67 13.21
CA THR A 80 -9.86 0.97 11.78
C THR A 80 -8.94 2.18 11.60
N ARG A 81 -9.01 3.19 12.48
CA ARG A 81 -8.09 4.33 12.47
C ARG A 81 -6.65 3.90 12.76
N MET A 82 -6.41 2.91 13.62
CA MET A 82 -5.06 2.43 13.93
C MET A 82 -4.33 1.81 12.73
N TYR A 83 -5.07 1.26 11.76
CA TYR A 83 -4.48 0.69 10.55
C TYR A 83 -4.21 1.72 9.44
N ARG A 84 -4.55 3.00 9.66
CA ARG A 84 -4.33 4.05 8.66
C ARG A 84 -2.91 4.58 8.74
N LEU A 85 -2.37 4.90 7.57
CA LEU A 85 -1.13 5.68 7.48
C LEU A 85 -1.39 7.08 8.04
N GLY A 86 -0.58 7.47 9.01
CA GLY A 86 -0.63 8.78 9.64
C GLY A 86 0.77 9.26 10.02
N PRO A 87 0.92 10.55 10.35
CA PRO A 87 2.19 11.08 10.83
C PRO A 87 2.54 10.45 12.19
N VAL A 88 3.84 10.18 12.39
CA VAL A 88 4.38 9.54 13.58
C VAL A 88 5.63 10.29 14.04
N VAL A 89 5.86 10.31 15.36
CA VAL A 89 7.08 10.89 15.94
C VAL A 89 8.12 9.78 16.10
N ASN A 90 9.28 9.94 15.46
CA ASN A 90 10.39 9.00 15.62
C ASN A 90 11.17 9.27 16.91
N ALA A 91 10.91 8.48 17.96
CA ALA A 91 11.64 8.52 19.23
C ALA A 91 12.71 7.42 19.36
N THR A 92 12.99 6.66 18.30
CA THR A 92 13.91 5.51 18.35
C THR A 92 15.39 5.88 18.22
N GLY A 93 15.69 7.09 17.76
CA GLY A 93 17.06 7.52 17.40
C GLY A 93 17.59 6.92 16.09
N ILE A 94 16.85 6.02 15.43
CA ILE A 94 17.23 5.45 14.13
C ILE A 94 16.85 6.43 13.01
N ILE A 95 17.84 6.95 12.28
CA ILE A 95 17.63 7.93 11.19
C ILE A 95 16.87 7.30 10.02
N LEU A 96 17.32 6.15 9.51
CA LEU A 96 16.69 5.43 8.40
C LEU A 96 15.85 4.26 8.93
N HIS A 97 14.66 4.58 9.44
CA HIS A 97 13.80 3.57 10.03
C HIS A 97 12.92 2.89 8.97
N THR A 98 13.13 1.58 8.74
CA THR A 98 12.42 0.81 7.70
C THR A 98 10.91 0.75 7.93
N GLY A 99 10.47 0.66 9.19
CA GLY A 99 9.04 0.69 9.56
C GLY A 99 8.38 2.07 9.55
N LEU A 100 9.13 3.18 9.45
CA LEU A 100 8.60 4.55 9.46
C LEU A 100 8.83 5.29 8.13
N GLY A 101 9.21 4.58 7.06
CA GLY A 101 9.35 5.17 5.72
C GLY A 101 10.76 5.64 5.34
N ARG A 102 11.82 5.20 6.04
CA ARG A 102 13.23 5.51 5.76
C ARG A 102 13.55 7.01 5.83
N ALA A 103 13.65 7.69 4.69
CA ALA A 103 14.13 9.06 4.60
C ALA A 103 12.95 10.03 4.45
N VAL A 104 12.88 11.03 5.31
CA VAL A 104 11.89 12.11 5.21
C VAL A 104 12.23 13.01 4.02
N LEU A 105 11.24 13.29 3.17
CA LEU A 105 11.41 14.20 2.04
C LEU A 105 11.55 15.65 2.55
N PRO A 106 12.50 16.45 2.02
CA PRO A 106 12.58 17.86 2.34
C PRO A 106 11.37 18.60 1.77
N ARG A 107 10.98 19.71 2.41
CA ARG A 107 9.77 20.47 2.04
C ARG A 107 9.71 20.83 0.55
N LYS A 108 10.84 21.26 -0.04
CA LYS A 108 10.96 21.57 -1.47
C LYS A 108 10.57 20.38 -2.37
N ALA A 109 10.90 19.15 -1.99
CA ALA A 109 10.55 17.96 -2.77
C ALA A 109 9.04 17.65 -2.65
N VAL A 110 8.47 17.83 -1.45
CA VAL A 110 7.02 17.68 -1.22
C VAL A 110 6.23 18.70 -2.04
N ASP A 111 6.65 19.97 -2.03
CA ASP A 111 5.99 21.03 -2.79
C ASP A 111 6.08 20.78 -4.31
N ALA A 112 7.19 20.22 -4.80
CA ALA A 112 7.32 19.84 -6.21
C ALA A 112 6.37 18.68 -6.59
N LEU A 113 6.15 17.72 -5.68
CA LEU A 113 5.19 16.63 -5.89
C LEU A 113 3.73 17.12 -5.89
N ALA A 114 3.43 18.24 -5.24
CA ALA A 114 2.09 18.82 -5.26
C ALA A 114 1.62 19.20 -6.69
N LEU A 115 2.56 19.40 -7.62
CA LEU A 115 2.26 19.65 -9.05
C LEU A 115 1.68 18.42 -9.78
N LEU A 116 1.66 17.24 -9.14
CA LEU A 116 1.10 16.00 -9.68
C LEU A 116 -0.42 15.89 -9.47
N ASP A 117 -1.08 16.96 -9.05
CA ASP A 117 -2.53 17.13 -9.08
C ASP A 117 -3.11 17.16 -10.51
N ARG A 118 -2.24 17.26 -11.53
CA ARG A 118 -2.57 17.29 -12.96
C ARG A 118 -1.60 16.46 -13.80
N CYS A 119 -1.98 16.22 -15.05
CA CYS A 119 -1.08 15.59 -16.04
C CYS A 119 0.21 16.41 -16.21
N CYS A 120 1.35 15.72 -16.27
CA CYS A 120 2.65 16.33 -16.51
C CYS A 120 3.31 15.76 -17.76
N ASN A 121 4.33 16.46 -18.27
CA ASN A 121 5.10 16.10 -19.47
C ASN A 121 6.08 14.92 -19.23
N LEU A 122 5.68 13.93 -18.44
CA LEU A 122 6.51 12.81 -17.98
C LEU A 122 7.18 12.05 -19.13
N GLN A 123 6.53 11.93 -20.29
CA GLN A 123 7.08 11.30 -21.50
C GLN A 123 6.80 12.14 -22.75
N ILE A 124 6.64 13.46 -22.62
CA ILE A 124 6.39 14.34 -23.77
C ILE A 124 7.51 15.37 -23.85
N ASP A 125 8.18 15.41 -25.00
CA ASP A 125 9.13 16.48 -25.29
C ASP A 125 8.36 17.70 -25.77
N LEU A 126 8.36 18.77 -24.96
CA LEU A 126 7.59 19.98 -25.24
C LEU A 126 8.10 20.76 -26.45
N ALA A 127 9.34 20.52 -26.90
CA ALA A 127 9.90 21.17 -28.09
C ALA A 127 9.43 20.50 -29.38
N THR A 128 9.27 19.17 -29.37
CA THR A 128 8.87 18.41 -30.58
C THR A 128 7.40 17.98 -30.57
N GLY A 129 6.74 17.98 -29.41
CA GLY A 129 5.40 17.42 -29.22
C GLY A 129 5.34 15.90 -29.29
N LEU A 130 6.48 15.23 -29.50
CA LEU A 130 6.56 13.77 -29.64
C LEU A 130 6.82 13.09 -28.30
N ARG A 131 6.66 11.77 -28.30
CA ARG A 131 6.96 10.93 -27.15
C ARG A 131 8.46 10.93 -26.85
N GLY A 132 8.82 11.30 -25.62
CA GLY A 132 10.17 11.31 -25.10
C GLY A 132 10.45 10.20 -24.07
N GLN A 133 11.68 10.21 -23.53
CA GLN A 133 12.13 9.30 -22.48
C GLN A 133 11.74 9.81 -21.09
N ARG A 134 11.23 8.93 -20.23
CA ARG A 134 10.78 9.28 -18.86
C ARG A 134 11.92 9.75 -17.97
N ASP A 135 13.04 9.05 -18.04
CA ASP A 135 14.12 9.18 -17.05
C ASP A 135 15.23 10.13 -17.51
N ARG A 136 15.03 10.84 -18.63
CA ARG A 136 16.03 11.73 -19.25
C ARG A 136 16.60 12.74 -18.24
N TRP A 137 15.72 13.38 -17.46
CA TRP A 137 16.15 14.37 -16.47
C TRP A 137 16.83 13.72 -15.26
N THR A 138 16.39 12.54 -14.84
CA THR A 138 17.04 11.77 -13.78
C THR A 138 18.46 11.41 -14.17
N GLU A 139 18.67 10.92 -15.40
CA GLU A 139 19.99 10.59 -15.93
C GLU A 139 20.91 11.82 -15.99
N VAL A 140 20.40 12.96 -16.47
CA VAL A 140 21.16 14.22 -16.52
C VAL A 140 21.58 14.66 -15.12
N LEU A 141 20.66 14.64 -14.15
CA LEU A 141 20.94 15.04 -12.77
C LEU A 141 21.92 14.09 -12.09
N LEU A 142 21.72 12.77 -12.23
CA LEU A 142 22.62 11.76 -11.68
C LEU A 142 24.02 11.88 -12.29
N THR A 143 24.12 12.07 -13.61
CA THR A 143 25.42 12.29 -14.26
C THR A 143 26.08 13.54 -13.70
N ARG A 144 25.34 14.64 -13.54
CA ARG A 144 25.88 15.88 -12.97
C ARG A 144 26.31 15.72 -11.50
N SER A 145 25.57 14.98 -10.69
CA SER A 145 25.86 14.83 -9.25
C SER A 145 26.92 13.76 -8.96
N VAL A 146 27.00 12.72 -9.79
CA VAL A 146 27.90 11.58 -9.60
C VAL A 146 29.18 11.71 -10.40
N ALA A 147 29.20 12.49 -11.50
CA ALA A 147 30.41 12.65 -12.30
C ALA A 147 31.55 13.22 -11.42
N PRO A 148 32.57 12.41 -11.09
CA PRO A 148 33.84 12.98 -10.71
C PRO A 148 34.38 13.67 -11.97
N THR A 149 35.30 14.61 -11.80
CA THR A 149 36.30 14.90 -12.83
C THR A 149 36.73 13.60 -13.54
N GLY A 150 36.19 13.33 -14.73
CA GLY A 150 36.65 12.29 -15.65
C GLY A 150 36.26 10.81 -15.42
N CYS A 151 35.01 10.45 -15.12
CA CYS A 151 34.59 9.05 -15.29
C CYS A 151 33.20 8.89 -15.95
N LYS A 152 33.20 8.54 -17.24
CA LYS A 152 32.01 8.22 -18.05
C LYS A 152 31.57 6.77 -17.82
N THR A 153 31.14 6.43 -16.61
CA THR A 153 30.38 5.17 -16.38
C THR A 153 29.68 5.22 -15.02
N ALA A 154 28.50 5.84 -15.00
CA ALA A 154 27.52 5.56 -13.94
C ALA A 154 26.85 4.21 -14.27
N CYS A 155 27.45 3.13 -13.79
CA CYS A 155 26.90 1.79 -13.92
C CYS A 155 26.14 1.44 -12.63
N THR A 156 24.89 1.88 -12.48
CA THR A 156 23.94 1.20 -11.59
C THR A 156 23.42 -0.02 -12.34
N ARG A 157 24.09 -1.15 -12.07
CA ARG A 157 23.93 -2.45 -12.70
C ARG A 157 22.49 -2.98 -12.58
N ALA A 158 21.64 -2.67 -13.56
CA ALA A 158 20.64 -3.57 -14.17
C ALA A 158 19.71 -2.81 -15.13
N ALA A 159 20.01 -2.85 -16.43
CA ALA A 159 18.96 -2.89 -17.45
C ALA A 159 19.43 -3.84 -18.58
N PRO A 160 18.65 -4.88 -18.89
CA PRO A 160 18.97 -5.85 -19.92
C PRO A 160 18.81 -5.22 -21.32
N CYS A 161 19.61 -5.75 -22.23
CA CYS A 161 19.49 -5.65 -23.68
C CYS A 161 18.01 -5.72 -24.14
N TRP A 162 17.35 -4.57 -24.26
CA TRP A 162 16.00 -4.41 -24.83
C TRP A 162 16.10 -3.57 -26.11
N SER A 163 16.88 -4.06 -27.07
CA SER A 163 16.69 -3.72 -28.48
C SER A 163 16.95 -4.99 -29.30
N ARG A 164 15.86 -5.72 -29.56
CA ARG A 164 15.85 -6.88 -30.45
C ARG A 164 15.94 -6.39 -31.90
N SER A 165 17.11 -5.90 -32.32
CA SER A 165 17.51 -5.73 -33.73
C SER A 165 18.92 -5.14 -33.88
N ALA A 166 19.95 -5.80 -33.36
CA ALA A 166 21.32 -5.58 -33.84
C ALA A 166 22.17 -6.80 -33.51
N ARG A 167 22.58 -7.56 -34.54
CA ARG A 167 23.59 -8.61 -34.38
C ARG A 167 24.91 -7.97 -33.94
N PRO A 168 25.58 -8.45 -32.89
CA PRO A 168 26.93 -7.98 -32.60
C PRO A 168 27.89 -8.61 -33.60
N THR A 169 28.47 -7.79 -34.48
CA THR A 169 29.69 -8.16 -35.21
C THR A 169 30.82 -8.33 -34.21
N ARG A 170 31.42 -9.54 -34.17
CA ARG A 170 32.58 -9.85 -33.33
C ARG A 170 33.73 -8.88 -33.61
N PRO A 171 34.41 -8.33 -32.58
CA PRO A 171 35.66 -7.61 -32.80
C PRO A 171 36.78 -8.64 -33.05
N THR A 172 37.40 -8.58 -34.22
CA THR A 172 38.64 -9.32 -34.53
C THR A 172 39.79 -8.68 -33.76
N CYS A 173 40.32 -9.41 -32.79
CA CYS A 173 41.52 -9.04 -32.05
C CYS A 173 42.76 -9.31 -32.93
N PRO A 174 43.63 -8.33 -33.20
CA PRO A 174 44.87 -8.57 -33.92
C PRO A 174 45.93 -9.14 -32.96
N THR A 175 46.91 -9.84 -33.53
CA THR A 175 48.18 -10.26 -32.90
C THR A 175 48.13 -11.37 -31.85
N THR A 176 48.29 -12.62 -32.28
CA THR A 176 49.33 -13.49 -31.70
C THR A 176 49.86 -14.50 -32.71
N ARG A 177 51.18 -14.42 -32.87
CA ARG A 177 52.04 -15.00 -33.90
C ARG A 177 52.16 -16.52 -33.70
N ARG A 178 51.74 -17.30 -34.70
CA ARG A 178 51.84 -18.76 -34.74
C ARG A 178 53.32 -19.16 -34.94
N LEU A 179 53.99 -19.62 -33.88
CA LEU A 179 55.31 -20.24 -33.99
C LEU A 179 55.14 -21.76 -34.12
N SER A 180 55.45 -22.23 -35.32
CA SER A 180 55.55 -23.63 -35.72
C SER A 180 56.63 -24.37 -34.95
N ARG A 181 56.31 -25.57 -34.43
CA ARG A 181 57.29 -26.62 -34.16
C ARG A 181 56.92 -27.88 -34.95
N ARG A 182 57.68 -28.11 -36.02
CA ARG A 182 58.11 -29.42 -36.58
C ARG A 182 58.80 -30.20 -35.45
N THR A 183 58.79 -31.53 -35.27
CA THR A 183 58.95 -32.75 -36.13
C THR A 183 59.05 -33.95 -35.15
N PRO A 184 59.38 -35.21 -35.54
CA PRO A 184 59.00 -36.08 -36.67
C PRO A 184 58.37 -37.42 -36.16
N GLY A 185 57.69 -38.24 -36.96
CA GLY A 185 58.30 -39.31 -37.77
C GLY A 185 57.95 -40.70 -37.23
N ARG A 186 57.08 -41.44 -37.94
CA ARG A 186 56.85 -42.88 -37.77
C ARG A 186 57.13 -43.56 -39.11
N SER A 187 58.25 -44.26 -39.18
CA SER A 187 58.63 -45.38 -40.06
C SER A 187 60.15 -45.46 -40.07
#